data_AF-A0A8X7MTR4-F1
#
_entry.id   AF-A0A8X7MTR4-F1
#
_cell.length_a   1.000
_cell.length_b   1.000
_cell.length_c   1.000
_cell.angle_alpha   90.00
_cell.angle_beta   90.00
_cell.angle_gamma   90.00
#
_symmetry.space_group_name_H-M   'P 1'
#
loop_
_entity.id
_entity.type
_entity.pdbx_description
1 polymer ?
#
loop_
_entity_poly.entity_id
_entity_poly.type
_entity_poly.pdbx_seq_one_letter_code
_entity_poly.pdbx_strand_id
1 'polypeptide(L)' 'MAAASTAPAPHSAGFDFTNHGRNALLTGKGFPVPKATSTGTTIVGTIFNDGVVLGADTRATEGPIVADKN' A
#
# COMPACT_ATOMS: atom_id res chain seq x y z
N MET A 1 4.27 7.12 -28.28
CA MET A 1 3.03 6.39 -27.94
C MET A 1 3.17 5.83 -26.54
N ALA A 2 2.70 6.55 -25.52
CA ALA A 2 2.69 6.07 -24.15
C ALA A 2 1.43 5.22 -23.95
N ALA A 3 1.59 3.95 -23.60
CA ALA A 3 0.47 3.09 -23.24
C ALA A 3 -0.12 3.60 -21.92
N ALA A 4 -1.31 4.19 -21.97
CA ALA A 4 -2.09 4.48 -20.79
C ALA A 4 -2.38 3.16 -20.06
N SER A 5 -1.93 3.02 -18.82
CA SER A 5 -2.29 1.89 -17.98
C SER A 5 -3.78 1.97 -17.68
N THR A 6 -4.56 1.11 -18.31
CA THR A 6 -5.98 0.93 -18.02
C THR A 6 -6.14 0.51 -16.57
N ALA A 7 -6.82 1.33 -15.77
CA ALA A 7 -7.17 0.98 -14.41
C ALA A 7 -8.01 -0.31 -14.41
N PRO A 8 -7.73 -1.29 -13.55
CA PRO A 8 -8.52 -2.51 -13.48
C PRO A 8 -9.97 -2.17 -13.08
N ALA A 9 -10.92 -2.92 -13.63
CA ALA A 9 -12.34 -2.79 -13.29
C ALA A 9 -12.52 -2.90 -11.76
N PRO A 10 -13.49 -2.16 -11.16
CA PRO A 10 -13.67 -2.16 -9.73
C PRO A 10 -13.89 -3.60 -9.23
N HIS A 11 -12.99 -4.05 -8.35
CA HIS A 11 -13.11 -5.35 -7.71
C HIS A 11 -14.39 -5.37 -6.86
N SER A 12 -15.12 -6.49 -6.86
CA SER A 12 -16.35 -6.63 -6.08
C SER A 12 -16.12 -6.60 -4.56
N ALA A 13 -14.86 -6.66 -4.13
CA ALA A 13 -14.42 -6.59 -2.73
C ALA A 13 -13.78 -5.24 -2.43
N GLY A 14 -13.93 -4.76 -1.19
CA GLY A 14 -13.34 -3.49 -0.72
C GLY A 14 -11.80 -3.48 -0.64
N PHE A 15 -11.14 -4.61 -0.90
CA PHE A 15 -9.69 -4.76 -0.91
C PHE A 15 -9.24 -5.58 -2.12
N ASP A 16 -8.15 -5.14 -2.76
CA ASP A 16 -7.46 -5.89 -3.82
C ASP A 16 -6.07 -6.34 -3.35
N PHE A 17 -5.83 -7.64 -3.39
CA PHE A 17 -4.58 -8.28 -2.98
C PHE A 17 -3.75 -8.81 -4.17
N THR A 18 -4.11 -8.51 -5.42
CA THR A 18 -3.37 -8.93 -6.61
C THR A 18 -1.89 -8.52 -6.53
N ASN A 19 -1.62 -7.32 -6.03
CA ASN A 19 -0.27 -6.79 -5.84
C ASN A 19 0.54 -7.57 -4.79
N HIS A 20 -0.11 -8.07 -3.73
CA HIS A 20 0.54 -8.92 -2.75
C HIS A 20 1.01 -10.24 -3.40
N GLY A 21 0.15 -10.87 -4.20
CA GLY A 21 0.50 -12.09 -4.95
C GLY A 21 1.64 -11.86 -5.95
N ARG A 22 1.60 -10.76 -6.71
CA ARG A 22 2.68 -10.36 -7.62
C ARG A 22 4.01 -10.19 -6.88
N ASN A 23 3.99 -9.50 -5.73
CA ASN A 23 5.20 -9.27 -4.93
C ASN A 23 5.78 -10.58 -4.41
N ALA A 24 4.96 -11.48 -3.87
CA ALA A 24 5.40 -12.79 -3.40
C ALA A 24 6.06 -13.61 -4.52
N LEU A 25 5.49 -13.59 -5.72
CA LEU A 25 6.05 -14.27 -6.90
C LEU A 25 7.41 -13.67 -7.30
N LEU A 26 7.55 -12.34 -7.29
CA LEU A 26 8.81 -11.67 -7.62
C LEU A 26 9.90 -11.96 -6.59
N THR A 27 9.55 -11.96 -5.31
CA THR A 27 10.47 -12.38 -4.24
C THR A 27 10.91 -13.84 -4.43
N GLY A 28 9.99 -14.75 -4.77
CA GLY A 28 10.31 -16.14 -5.09
C GLY A 28 11.21 -16.32 -6.32
N LYS A 29 11.20 -15.37 -7.25
CA LYS A 29 12.09 -15.31 -8.43
C LYS A 29 13.45 -14.65 -8.15
N GLY A 30 13.72 -14.25 -6.90
CA GLY A 30 14.99 -13.63 -6.50
C GLY A 30 15.07 -12.12 -6.76
N PHE A 31 13.96 -11.46 -7.08
CA PHE A 31 13.95 -10.00 -7.15
C PHE A 31 14.04 -9.40 -5.73
N PRO A 32 14.86 -8.37 -5.51
CA PRO A 32 15.00 -7.74 -4.21
C PRO A 32 13.71 -7.03 -3.81
N VAL A 33 13.34 -7.17 -2.52
CA VAL A 33 12.22 -6.42 -1.94
C VAL A 33 12.62 -4.94 -1.89
N PRO A 34 11.74 -4.01 -2.33
CA PRO A 34 11.99 -2.58 -2.20
C PRO A 34 12.30 -2.21 -0.75
N LYS A 35 13.28 -1.32 -0.56
CA LYS A 35 13.62 -0.83 0.78
C LYS A 35 12.45 0.00 1.31
N ALA A 36 11.94 -0.39 2.48
CA ALA A 36 10.94 0.40 3.18
C ALA A 36 11.57 1.70 3.69
N THR A 37 10.94 2.84 3.38
CA THR A 37 11.31 4.15 3.92
C THR A 37 10.36 4.46 5.07
N SER A 38 10.90 4.77 6.24
CA SER A 38 10.07 5.20 7.37
C SER A 38 9.58 6.62 7.13
N THR A 39 8.27 6.80 7.06
CA THR A 39 7.63 8.09 6.83
C THR A 39 7.07 8.72 8.10
N GLY A 40 7.31 8.14 9.28
CA GLY A 40 6.70 8.59 10.54
C GLY A 40 5.18 8.35 10.63
N THR A 41 4.59 7.69 9.63
CA THR A 41 3.16 7.37 9.57
C THR A 41 2.84 6.18 10.47
N THR A 42 1.78 6.29 11.27
CA THR A 42 1.25 5.16 12.06
C THR A 42 -0.01 4.60 11.40
N ILE A 43 -0.06 3.29 11.22
CA ILE A 43 -1.22 2.57 10.68
C ILE A 43 -1.74 1.62 11.77
N VAL A 44 -3.06 1.60 11.99
CA VAL A 44 -3.75 0.75 12.96
C VAL A 44 -4.81 -0.07 12.24
N GLY A 45 -4.88 -1.36 12.56
CA GLY A 45 -5.94 -2.26 12.09
C GLY A 45 -6.70 -2.87 13.26
N THR A 46 -8.03 -2.97 13.14
CA THR A 46 -8.88 -3.71 14.08
C THR A 46 -9.86 -4.61 13.35
N ILE A 47 -10.21 -5.74 13.96
CA ILE A 47 -11.14 -6.74 13.45
C ILE A 47 -12.43 -6.63 14.26
N PHE A 48 -13.57 -6.61 13.58
CA PHE A 48 -14.90 -6.68 14.20
C PHE A 48 -15.71 -7.82 13.57
N ASN A 49 -16.90 -8.09 14.09
CA ASN A 49 -17.70 -9.28 13.74
C ASN A 49 -17.85 -9.52 12.24
N ASP A 50 -18.01 -8.46 11.44
CA ASP A 50 -18.31 -8.57 10.00
C ASP A 50 -17.26 -7.89 9.11
N GLY A 51 -16.06 -7.60 9.64
CA GLY A 51 -15.04 -6.96 8.81
C GLY A 51 -13.82 -6.45 9.55
N VAL A 52 -13.13 -5.52 8.88
CA VAL A 52 -11.90 -4.89 9.36
C VAL A 52 -11.96 -3.38 9.19
N VAL A 53 -11.34 -2.65 10.09
CA VAL A 53 -11.15 -1.19 9.99
C VAL A 53 -9.66 -0.91 9.96
N LEU A 54 -9.23 -0.10 8.99
CA LEU A 54 -7.87 0.39 8.86
C LEU A 54 -7.87 1.91 9.04
N GLY A 55 -7.15 2.39 10.05
CA GLY A 55 -6.87 3.81 10.27
C GLY A 55 -5.41 4.09 9.94
N ALA A 56 -5.15 5.15 9.20
CA ALA A 56 -3.81 5.61 8.91
C ALA A 56 -3.69 7.09 9.27
N ASP A 57 -2.55 7.48 9.82
CA ASP A 57 -2.14 8.87 9.88
C ASP A 57 -1.94 9.41 8.45
N THR A 58 -2.36 10.65 8.19
CA THR A 58 -2.21 11.31 6.88
C THR A 58 -0.93 12.14 6.79
N ARG A 59 -0.20 12.30 7.89
CA ARG A 59 1.09 12.99 7.92
C ARG A 59 2.20 12.07 7.44
N ALA A 60 2.88 12.46 6.37
CA ALA A 60 4.12 11.84 5.90
C ALA A 60 5.31 12.77 6.16
N THR A 61 6.34 12.26 6.81
CA THR A 61 7.61 12.96 7.06
C THR A 61 8.75 12.22 6.38
N GLU A 62 9.58 12.90 5.59
CA GLU A 62 10.86 12.38 5.13
C GLU A 62 11.97 12.97 6.01
N GLY A 63 12.21 12.33 7.15
CA GLY A 63 13.12 12.85 8.18
C GLY A 63 12.48 13.95 9.05
N PRO A 64 13.21 15.01 9.47
CA PRO A 64 12.64 16.09 10.30
C PRO A 64 11.69 17.03 9.54
N ILE A 65 11.49 16.81 8.24
CA ILE A 65 10.73 17.68 7.34
C ILE A 65 9.42 16.97 6.95
N VAL A 66 8.31 17.69 7.04
CA VAL A 66 7.00 17.21 6.57
C VAL A 66 7.07 17.15 5.04
N ALA A 67 7.04 15.93 4.50
CA ALA A 67 7.17 15.67 3.07
C ALA A 67 5.86 15.90 2.33
N ASP A 68 4.72 15.77 3.01
CA ASP A 68 3.43 16.04 2.42
C ASP A 68 2.53 16.80 3.41
N LYS A 69 2.10 18.00 2.99
CA LYS A 69 1.06 18.80 3.64
C LYS A 69 -0.10 18.82 2.67
N ASN A 70 -1.10 17.98 2.91
CA ASN A 70 -2.44 18.24 2.38
C ASN A 70 -2.88 19.66 2.75
#